data_AF-A0A1E5AD25-F1
#
_entry.id   AF-A0A1E5AD25-F1
#
_cell.length_a   1.000
_cell.length_b   1.000
_cell.length_c   1.000
_cell.angle_alpha   90.00
_cell.angle_beta   90.00
_cell.angle_gamma   90.00
#
_symmetry.space_group_name_H-M   'P 1'
#
loop_
_entity.id
_entity.type
_entity.pdbx_description
1 polymer ?
#
loop_
_entity_poly.entity_id
_entity_poly.type
_entity_poly.pdbx_seq_one_letter_code
_entity_poly.pdbx_strand_id
1 'polypeptide(L)'
;MPKGPGIVGDILKDKKMTAAYMEYCKRRYCLNEFMFTQNKGNPESLWSRYLDQKKGKEPVNITSKTYKAAQTLADKGDFKSSDWKKIIATGKDEVVKMLNKDVAGFTGSDEYKKYVAETGIGDPKKAAKLLGITDAKKLKGVMVNIAVDDKKTAEKLWKDLMKKEKIIEDFKTIMANLKKAGMA
;
A
#
# COMPACT_ATOMS: atom_id res chain seq x y z
N MET A 1 -19.72 -2.95 7.68
CA MET A 1 -18.38 -2.70 7.09
C MET A 1 -17.93 -3.98 6.39
N PRO A 2 -17.23 -3.91 5.25
CA PRO A 2 -16.60 -5.09 4.65
C PRO A 2 -15.73 -5.79 5.70
N LYS A 3 -15.70 -7.13 5.73
CA LYS A 3 -14.70 -7.85 6.53
C LYS A 3 -13.32 -7.40 6.03
N GLY A 4 -12.52 -6.80 6.91
CA GLY A 4 -11.15 -6.42 6.60
C GLY A 4 -10.30 -7.64 6.23
N PRO A 5 -9.14 -7.44 5.59
CA PRO A 5 -8.24 -8.54 5.24
C PRO A 5 -7.79 -9.27 6.51
N GLY A 6 -7.79 -10.61 6.49
CA GLY A 6 -7.24 -11.42 7.57
C GLY A 6 -5.78 -11.80 7.34
N ILE A 7 -5.38 -11.87 6.07
CA ILE A 7 -4.02 -12.23 5.64
C ILE A 7 -3.61 -11.40 4.42
N VAL A 8 -2.31 -11.36 4.12
CA VAL A 8 -1.75 -10.70 2.93
C VAL A 8 -2.40 -11.22 1.64
N GLY A 9 -2.75 -12.50 1.59
CA GLY A 9 -3.45 -13.09 0.44
C GLY A 9 -4.80 -12.43 0.12
N ASP A 10 -5.49 -11.87 1.12
CA ASP A 10 -6.74 -11.13 0.88
C ASP A 10 -6.47 -9.74 0.31
N ILE A 11 -5.41 -9.09 0.77
CA ILE A 11 -4.97 -7.77 0.29
C ILE A 11 -4.67 -7.81 -1.21
N LEU A 12 -4.03 -8.88 -1.68
CA LEU A 12 -3.63 -9.08 -3.08
C LEU A 12 -4.81 -9.24 -4.05
N LYS A 13 -6.02 -9.52 -3.54
CA LYS A 13 -7.23 -9.66 -4.38
C LYS A 13 -7.77 -8.30 -4.86
N ASP A 14 -7.41 -7.21 -4.19
CA ASP A 14 -7.80 -5.85 -4.55
C ASP A 14 -6.55 -4.99 -4.84
N LYS A 15 -6.42 -4.52 -6.08
CA LYS A 15 -5.31 -3.69 -6.53
C LYS A 15 -5.20 -2.37 -5.74
N LYS A 16 -6.32 -1.77 -5.32
CA LYS A 16 -6.31 -0.53 -4.52
C LYS A 16 -5.88 -0.82 -3.09
N MET A 17 -6.35 -1.92 -2.50
CA MET A 17 -5.91 -2.34 -1.16
C MET A 17 -4.43 -2.71 -1.17
N THR A 18 -3.96 -3.39 -2.22
CA THR A 18 -2.55 -3.70 -2.44
C THR A 18 -1.70 -2.43 -2.48
N ALA A 19 -2.12 -1.40 -3.23
CA ALA A 19 -1.40 -0.13 -3.26
C ALA A 19 -1.34 0.54 -1.89
N ALA A 20 -2.45 0.54 -1.14
CA ALA A 20 -2.47 1.07 0.23
C ALA A 20 -1.55 0.28 1.18
N TYR A 21 -1.51 -1.05 1.04
CA TYR A 21 -0.62 -1.90 1.83
C TYR A 21 0.86 -1.67 1.48
N MET A 22 1.19 -1.41 0.22
CA MET A 22 2.56 -1.04 -0.17
C MET A 22 3.02 0.26 0.50
N GLU A 23 2.16 1.27 0.58
CA GLU A 23 2.48 2.51 1.29
C GLU A 23 2.65 2.28 2.80
N TYR A 24 1.80 1.44 3.40
CA TYR A 24 1.96 0.99 4.78
C TYR A 24 3.32 0.28 4.99
N CYS A 25 3.68 -0.65 4.11
CA CYS A 25 4.95 -1.38 4.17
C CYS A 25 6.16 -0.44 4.00
N LYS A 26 6.07 0.59 3.15
CA LYS A 26 7.13 1.61 3.03
C LYS A 26 7.36 2.32 4.36
N ARG A 27 6.29 2.77 5.02
CA ARG A 27 6.38 3.45 6.33
C ARG A 27 6.91 2.53 7.44
N ARG A 28 6.59 1.24 7.36
CA ARG A 28 7.04 0.20 8.30
C ARG A 28 8.40 -0.41 7.94
N TYR A 29 9.04 0.08 6.87
CA TYR A 29 10.32 -0.43 6.37
C TYR A 29 10.30 -1.94 6.09
N CYS A 30 9.17 -2.45 5.58
CA CYS A 30 8.98 -3.85 5.21
C CYS A 30 8.50 -4.05 3.76
N LEU A 31 8.75 -3.06 2.90
CA LEU A 31 8.33 -3.13 1.49
C LEU A 31 9.09 -4.24 0.74
N ASN A 32 10.38 -4.41 1.01
CA ASN A 32 11.22 -5.46 0.44
C ASN A 32 10.65 -6.86 0.74
N GLU A 33 10.19 -7.11 1.96
CA GLU A 33 9.49 -8.35 2.33
C GLU A 33 8.26 -8.57 1.44
N PHE A 34 7.37 -7.57 1.38
CA PHE A 34 6.16 -7.69 0.56
C PHE A 34 6.49 -7.93 -0.92
N MET A 35 7.44 -7.17 -1.48
CA MET A 35 7.88 -7.30 -2.87
C MET A 35 8.49 -8.67 -3.15
N PHE A 36 9.29 -9.21 -2.23
CA PHE A 36 9.89 -10.54 -2.35
C PHE A 36 8.83 -11.64 -2.49
N THR A 37 7.75 -11.59 -1.70
CA THR A 37 6.66 -12.59 -1.79
C THR A 37 6.04 -12.64 -3.19
N GLN A 38 5.91 -11.48 -3.83
CA GLN A 38 5.29 -11.32 -5.16
C GLN A 38 6.27 -11.54 -6.32
N ASN A 39 7.58 -11.50 -6.06
CA ASN A 39 8.59 -11.52 -7.11
C ASN A 39 8.68 -12.89 -7.81
N LYS A 40 8.66 -12.91 -9.14
CA LYS A 40 8.76 -14.13 -9.96
C LYS A 40 10.13 -14.30 -10.65
N GLY A 41 11.15 -13.60 -10.14
CA GLY A 41 12.51 -13.63 -10.67
C GLY A 41 13.15 -15.01 -10.58
N ASN A 42 14.24 -15.18 -11.33
CA ASN A 42 15.06 -16.39 -11.27
C ASN A 42 15.88 -16.44 -9.96
N PRO A 43 16.44 -17.60 -9.59
CA PRO A 43 17.17 -17.76 -8.33
C PRO A 43 18.31 -16.77 -8.12
N GLU A 44 19.09 -16.48 -9.16
CA GLU A 44 20.21 -15.53 -9.11
C GLU A 44 19.75 -14.10 -8.78
N SER A 45 18.68 -13.64 -9.44
CA SER A 45 18.09 -12.33 -9.19
C SER A 45 17.45 -12.22 -7.80
N LEU A 46 16.83 -13.30 -7.31
CA LEU A 46 16.24 -13.34 -5.98
C LEU A 46 17.30 -13.42 -4.88
N TRP A 47 18.39 -14.14 -5.14
CA TRP A 47 19.55 -14.20 -4.25
C TRP A 47 20.17 -12.81 -4.09
N SER A 48 20.63 -12.22 -5.20
CA SER A 48 21.34 -10.93 -5.22
C SER A 48 20.49 -9.75 -4.75
N ARG A 49 19.15 -9.86 -4.79
CA ARG A 49 18.26 -8.80 -4.33
C ARG A 49 17.79 -9.00 -2.89
N TYR A 50 17.29 -10.19 -2.54
CA TYR A 50 16.51 -10.40 -1.32
C TYR A 50 17.10 -11.41 -0.34
N LEU A 51 17.70 -12.51 -0.83
CA LEU A 51 18.09 -13.61 0.08
C LEU A 51 19.50 -13.43 0.65
N ASP A 52 20.42 -12.81 -0.09
CA ASP A 52 21.77 -12.53 0.40
C ASP A 52 21.72 -11.49 1.54
N GLN A 53 21.93 -11.94 2.77
CA GLN A 53 21.85 -11.10 3.96
C GLN A 53 23.04 -10.14 4.10
N LYS A 54 24.12 -10.32 3.32
CA LYS A 54 25.34 -9.51 3.39
C LYS A 54 25.46 -8.53 2.23
N LYS A 55 25.11 -8.95 1.03
CA LYS A 55 25.27 -8.17 -0.21
C LYS A 55 23.96 -7.92 -0.96
N GLY A 56 22.83 -8.41 -0.44
CA GLY A 56 21.52 -8.17 -1.02
C GLY A 56 21.19 -6.69 -1.06
N LYS A 57 20.57 -6.25 -2.16
CA LYS A 57 20.13 -4.84 -2.30
C LYS A 57 18.99 -4.48 -1.34
N GLU A 58 18.10 -5.43 -1.11
CA GLU A 58 16.87 -5.29 -0.33
C GLU A 58 16.66 -6.58 0.50
N PRO A 59 17.60 -6.93 1.39
CA PRO A 59 17.59 -8.22 2.07
C PRO A 59 16.31 -8.39 2.88
N VAL A 60 15.73 -9.59 2.87
CA VAL A 60 14.51 -9.91 3.61
C VAL A 60 14.81 -10.77 4.83
N ASN A 61 13.98 -10.62 5.86
CA ASN A 61 14.08 -11.41 7.08
C ASN A 61 13.61 -12.86 6.84
N ILE A 62 14.57 -13.77 6.69
CA ILE A 62 14.38 -15.23 6.58
C ILE A 62 15.14 -15.96 7.69
N THR A 63 14.79 -17.21 7.95
CA THR A 63 15.48 -18.00 8.96
C THR A 63 16.92 -18.32 8.53
N SER A 64 17.80 -18.51 9.52
CA SER A 64 19.19 -18.93 9.27
C SER A 64 19.28 -20.23 8.47
N LYS A 65 18.32 -21.14 8.66
CA LYS A 65 18.24 -22.41 7.92
C LYS A 65 18.01 -22.16 6.43
N THR A 66 17.01 -21.35 6.09
CA THR A 66 16.67 -21.01 4.70
C THR A 66 17.80 -20.23 4.03
N TYR A 67 18.40 -19.26 4.76
CA TYR A 67 19.55 -18.52 4.27
C TYR A 67 20.76 -19.43 3.97
N LYS A 68 21.17 -20.30 4.90
CA LYS A 68 22.33 -21.19 4.71
C LYS A 68 22.13 -22.16 3.54
N ALA A 69 20.91 -22.65 3.34
CA ALA A 69 20.59 -23.50 2.19
C ALA A 69 20.76 -22.74 0.86
N ALA A 70 20.24 -21.51 0.76
CA ALA A 70 20.43 -20.65 -0.40
C ALA A 70 21.91 -20.31 -0.62
N GLN A 71 22.61 -19.93 0.45
CA GLN A 71 24.02 -19.55 0.41
C GLN A 71 24.90 -20.69 -0.12
N THR A 72 24.65 -21.93 0.30
CA THR A 72 25.42 -23.10 -0.14
C THR A 72 25.39 -23.30 -1.66
N LEU A 73 24.25 -23.00 -2.30
CA LEU A 73 24.11 -23.08 -3.76
C LEU A 73 24.71 -21.84 -4.45
N ALA A 74 24.46 -20.66 -3.89
CA ALA A 74 24.97 -19.40 -4.44
C ALA A 74 26.50 -19.31 -4.41
N ASP A 75 27.15 -19.77 -3.34
CA ASP A 75 28.62 -19.80 -3.20
C ASP A 75 29.28 -20.74 -4.24
N LYS A 76 28.53 -21.73 -4.76
CA LYS A 76 28.95 -22.62 -5.85
C LYS A 76 28.59 -22.07 -7.24
N GLY A 77 27.88 -20.95 -7.33
CA GLY A 77 27.31 -20.45 -8.57
C GLY A 77 26.20 -21.33 -9.16
N ASP A 78 25.65 -22.27 -8.39
CA ASP A 78 24.66 -23.24 -8.87
C ASP A 78 23.23 -22.70 -8.79
N PHE A 79 22.91 -21.74 -9.66
CA PHE A 79 21.57 -21.14 -9.75
C PHE A 79 20.57 -21.98 -10.58
N LYS A 80 21.01 -23.10 -11.15
CA LYS A 80 20.17 -23.99 -11.97
C LYS A 80 19.65 -25.20 -11.19
N SER A 81 20.18 -25.48 -10.00
CA SER A 81 19.67 -26.52 -9.11
C SER A 81 18.15 -26.43 -8.89
N SER A 82 17.47 -27.57 -8.95
CA SER A 82 16.05 -27.68 -8.65
C SER A 82 15.69 -27.31 -7.21
N ASP A 83 16.66 -27.37 -6.30
CA ASP A 83 16.48 -27.09 -4.87
C ASP A 83 16.08 -25.64 -4.60
N TRP A 84 16.49 -24.71 -5.47
CA TRP A 84 16.10 -23.29 -5.38
C TRP A 84 14.60 -23.10 -5.31
N LYS A 85 13.82 -23.91 -6.05
CA LYS A 85 12.35 -23.82 -6.02
C LYS A 85 11.80 -23.98 -4.61
N LYS A 86 12.31 -24.97 -3.86
CA LYS A 86 11.88 -25.25 -2.48
C LYS A 86 12.41 -24.20 -1.50
N ILE A 87 13.66 -23.77 -1.67
CA ILE A 87 14.29 -22.73 -0.83
C ILE A 87 13.53 -21.40 -0.94
N ILE A 88 13.26 -20.95 -2.17
CA ILE A 88 12.52 -19.70 -2.43
C ILE A 88 11.11 -19.80 -1.88
N ALA A 89 10.39 -20.91 -2.11
CA ALA A 89 9.05 -21.11 -1.57
C ALA A 89 9.05 -21.02 -0.03
N THR A 90 10.00 -21.69 0.62
CA THR A 90 10.16 -21.65 2.08
C THR A 90 10.42 -20.23 2.58
N GLY A 91 11.34 -19.50 1.95
CA GLY A 91 11.63 -18.11 2.32
C GLY A 91 10.42 -17.19 2.15
N LYS A 92 9.65 -17.36 1.07
CA LYS A 92 8.41 -16.60 0.88
C LYS A 92 7.38 -16.90 1.94
N ASP A 93 7.20 -18.16 2.32
CA ASP A 93 6.26 -18.55 3.37
C ASP A 93 6.65 -17.99 4.74
N GLU A 94 7.94 -17.97 5.07
CA GLU A 94 8.46 -17.34 6.28
C GLU A 94 8.11 -15.85 6.32
N VAL A 95 8.35 -15.14 5.21
CA VAL A 95 8.06 -13.71 5.07
C VAL A 95 6.55 -13.45 5.11
N VAL A 96 5.72 -14.23 4.42
CA VAL A 96 4.25 -14.10 4.45
C VAL A 96 3.73 -14.31 5.87
N LYS A 97 4.23 -15.29 6.61
CA LYS A 97 3.83 -15.51 8.01
C LYS A 97 4.16 -14.31 8.89
N MET A 98 5.28 -13.64 8.65
CA MET A 98 5.64 -12.41 9.35
C MET A 98 4.69 -11.27 9.00
N LEU A 99 4.47 -11.02 7.70
CA LEU A 99 3.57 -9.97 7.24
C LEU A 99 2.12 -10.19 7.69
N ASN A 100 1.64 -11.43 7.74
CA ASN A 100 0.32 -11.78 8.24
C ASN A 100 0.09 -11.36 9.69
N LYS A 101 1.14 -11.38 10.53
CA LYS A 101 1.04 -10.89 11.92
C LYS A 101 0.80 -9.38 11.99
N ASP A 102 1.21 -8.63 10.95
CA ASP A 102 1.10 -7.17 10.89
C ASP A 102 -0.12 -6.69 10.09
N VAL A 103 -0.96 -7.60 9.57
CA VAL A 103 -2.19 -7.24 8.85
C VAL A 103 -3.17 -6.48 9.75
N ALA A 104 -3.25 -6.85 11.04
CA ALA A 104 -4.04 -6.09 12.01
C ALA A 104 -3.52 -4.65 12.15
N GLY A 105 -2.19 -4.46 12.17
CA GLY A 105 -1.55 -3.14 12.17
C GLY A 105 -1.91 -2.31 10.94
N PHE A 106 -1.95 -2.95 9.76
CA PHE A 106 -2.44 -2.30 8.55
C PHE A 106 -3.91 -1.89 8.65
N THR A 107 -4.80 -2.75 9.16
CA THR A 107 -6.23 -2.39 9.27
C THR A 107 -6.49 -1.22 10.23
N GLY A 108 -5.62 -0.98 11.21
CA GLY A 108 -5.67 0.20 12.08
C GLY A 108 -5.02 1.45 11.49
N SER A 109 -4.35 1.34 10.33
CA SER A 109 -3.49 2.38 9.79
C SER A 109 -4.25 3.43 8.97
N ASP A 110 -3.66 4.60 8.82
CA ASP A 110 -4.26 5.67 8.02
C ASP A 110 -4.30 5.32 6.53
N GLU A 111 -3.38 4.49 6.04
CA GLU A 111 -3.40 3.96 4.68
C GLU A 111 -4.66 3.10 4.42
N TYR A 112 -5.01 2.22 5.36
CA TYR A 112 -6.22 1.42 5.25
C TYR A 112 -7.48 2.25 5.41
N LYS A 113 -7.52 3.19 6.37
CA LYS A 113 -8.65 4.13 6.52
C LYS A 113 -8.86 4.94 5.24
N LYS A 114 -7.78 5.42 4.60
CA LYS A 114 -7.85 6.13 3.31
C LYS A 114 -8.37 5.23 2.21
N TYR A 115 -7.96 3.96 2.16
CA TYR A 115 -8.53 2.98 1.22
C TYR A 115 -10.05 2.76 1.44
N VAL A 116 -10.48 2.56 2.69
CA VAL A 116 -11.90 2.40 3.03
C VAL A 116 -12.70 3.66 2.68
N ALA A 117 -12.15 4.84 2.98
CA ALA A 117 -12.73 6.11 2.57
C ALA A 117 -12.84 6.21 1.05
N GLU A 118 -11.76 5.94 0.30
CA GLU A 118 -11.74 6.00 -1.16
C GLU A 118 -12.72 5.04 -1.84
N THR A 119 -13.08 3.95 -1.18
CA THR A 119 -14.08 2.99 -1.67
C THR A 119 -15.51 3.39 -1.28
N GLY A 120 -15.69 4.23 -0.25
CA GLY A 120 -16.99 4.70 0.22
C GLY A 120 -17.38 6.13 -0.20
N ILE A 121 -16.43 6.99 -0.60
CA ILE A 121 -16.75 8.36 -1.05
C ILE A 121 -17.43 8.37 -2.42
N GLY A 122 -18.30 9.36 -2.63
CA GLY A 122 -18.94 9.59 -3.93
C GLY A 122 -17.93 9.90 -5.04
N ASP A 123 -18.36 9.75 -6.30
CA ASP A 123 -17.50 9.97 -7.47
C ASP A 123 -16.91 11.40 -7.50
N PRO A 124 -15.59 11.56 -7.34
CA PRO A 124 -14.95 12.87 -7.31
C PRO A 124 -15.15 13.67 -8.60
N LYS A 125 -15.35 13.01 -9.76
CA LYS A 125 -15.65 13.70 -11.02
C LYS A 125 -17.06 14.29 -11.03
N LYS A 126 -18.03 13.58 -10.44
CA LYS A 126 -19.39 14.11 -10.27
C LYS A 126 -19.41 15.26 -9.27
N ALA A 127 -18.70 15.11 -8.15
CA ALA A 127 -18.51 16.18 -7.17
C ALA A 127 -17.86 17.41 -7.81
N ALA A 128 -16.79 17.22 -8.59
CA ALA A 128 -16.11 18.29 -9.29
C ALA A 128 -17.03 19.03 -10.26
N LYS A 129 -17.83 18.30 -11.05
CA LYS A 129 -18.83 18.89 -11.96
C LYS A 129 -19.90 19.68 -11.21
N LEU A 130 -20.40 19.17 -10.09
CA LEU A 130 -21.40 19.86 -9.26
C LEU A 130 -20.87 21.15 -8.65
N LEU A 131 -19.60 21.16 -8.27
CA LEU A 131 -18.96 22.29 -7.60
C LEU A 131 -18.26 23.25 -8.58
N GLY A 132 -18.31 22.99 -9.89
CA GLY A 132 -17.59 23.78 -10.89
C GLY A 132 -16.06 23.69 -10.77
N ILE A 133 -15.53 22.63 -10.16
CA ILE A 133 -14.10 22.40 -9.92
C ILE A 133 -13.52 21.60 -11.08
N THR A 134 -12.37 22.05 -11.59
CA THR A 134 -11.64 21.41 -12.70
C THR A 134 -10.66 20.35 -12.20
N ASP A 135 -10.01 20.55 -11.04
CA ASP A 135 -9.04 19.60 -10.46
C ASP A 135 -9.72 18.53 -9.60
N ALA A 136 -10.45 17.62 -10.25
CA ALA A 136 -11.14 16.50 -9.59
C ALA A 136 -10.19 15.59 -8.77
N LYS A 137 -8.91 15.53 -9.13
CA LYS A 137 -7.91 14.75 -8.39
C LYS A 137 -7.60 15.39 -7.03
N LYS A 138 -7.44 16.71 -6.98
CA LYS A 138 -7.22 17.42 -5.73
C LYS A 138 -8.49 17.46 -4.88
N LEU A 139 -9.67 17.57 -5.50
CA LEU A 139 -10.96 17.44 -4.81
C LEU A 139 -11.12 16.05 -4.18
N LYS A 140 -10.76 14.97 -4.89
CA LYS A 140 -10.69 13.62 -4.30
C LYS A 140 -9.84 13.63 -3.04
N GLY A 141 -8.66 14.26 -3.08
CA GLY A 141 -7.79 14.39 -1.92
C GLY A 141 -8.48 15.07 -0.73
N VAL A 142 -9.26 16.14 -0.98
CA VAL A 142 -10.06 16.79 0.05
C VAL A 142 -11.09 15.81 0.64
N MET A 143 -11.93 15.20 -0.22
CA MET A 143 -12.99 14.26 0.18
C MET A 143 -12.45 13.07 1.00
N VAL A 144 -11.32 12.49 0.59
CA VAL A 144 -10.69 11.39 1.32
C VAL A 144 -10.21 11.82 2.69
N ASN A 145 -9.53 12.97 2.81
CA ASN A 145 -9.01 13.44 4.09
C ASN A 145 -10.15 13.83 5.06
N ILE A 146 -11.27 14.31 4.53
CA ILE A 146 -12.51 14.51 5.32
C ILE A 146 -13.03 13.18 5.86
N ALA A 147 -13.14 12.17 5.01
CA ALA A 147 -13.70 10.87 5.38
C ALA A 147 -12.85 10.12 6.42
N VAL A 148 -11.55 10.43 6.53
CA VAL A 148 -10.65 9.91 7.58
C VAL A 148 -10.42 10.89 8.74
N ASP A 149 -11.22 11.96 8.84
CA ASP A 149 -11.15 13.03 9.85
C ASP A 149 -9.81 13.79 9.93
N ASP A 150 -9.00 13.77 8.86
CA ASP A 150 -7.81 14.61 8.70
C ASP A 150 -8.20 16.00 8.16
N LYS A 151 -8.90 16.76 9.00
CA LYS A 151 -9.38 18.11 8.67
C LYS A 151 -8.25 19.06 8.28
N LYS A 152 -7.07 18.95 8.92
CA LYS A 152 -5.92 19.83 8.67
C LYS A 152 -5.40 19.68 7.24
N THR A 153 -5.22 18.44 6.79
CA THR A 153 -4.78 18.18 5.42
C THR A 153 -5.88 18.54 4.41
N ALA A 154 -7.14 18.24 4.72
CA ALA A 154 -8.27 18.61 3.88
C ALA A 154 -8.37 20.12 3.65
N GLU A 155 -8.26 20.92 4.72
CA GLU A 155 -8.28 22.39 4.64
C GLU A 155 -7.09 22.94 3.85
N LYS A 156 -5.90 22.36 4.01
CA LYS A 156 -4.73 22.77 3.23
C LYS A 156 -4.96 22.53 1.73
N LEU A 157 -5.43 21.33 1.36
CA LEU A 157 -5.73 20.99 -0.03
C LEU A 157 -6.85 21.87 -0.61
N TRP A 158 -7.85 22.19 0.21
CA TRP A 158 -8.94 23.09 -0.18
C TRP A 158 -8.45 24.52 -0.41
N LYS A 159 -7.61 25.07 0.48
CA LYS A 159 -7.01 26.41 0.31
C LYS A 159 -6.22 26.53 -0.98
N ASP A 160 -5.48 25.48 -1.34
CA ASP A 160 -4.78 25.47 -2.61
C ASP A 160 -5.72 25.41 -3.81
N LEU A 161 -6.82 24.65 -3.73
CA LEU A 161 -7.87 24.61 -4.76
C LEU A 161 -8.50 25.99 -4.94
N MET A 162 -8.90 26.64 -3.84
CA MET A 162 -9.46 27.99 -3.86
C MET A 162 -8.53 28.99 -4.55
N LYS A 163 -7.23 28.95 -4.22
CA LYS A 163 -6.24 29.84 -4.85
C LYS A 163 -6.07 29.58 -6.34
N LYS A 164 -6.00 28.30 -6.74
CA LYS A 164 -5.75 27.90 -8.13
C LYS A 164 -6.96 28.17 -9.04
N GLU A 165 -8.15 27.89 -8.54
CA GLU A 165 -9.39 27.92 -9.32
C GLU A 165 -10.28 29.14 -9.02
N LYS A 166 -9.82 30.04 -8.14
CA LYS A 166 -10.54 31.25 -7.70
C LYS A 166 -11.93 30.96 -7.12
N ILE A 167 -12.05 29.84 -6.39
CA ILE A 167 -13.28 29.45 -5.70
C ILE A 167 -13.50 30.39 -4.50
N ILE A 168 -14.72 30.89 -4.32
CA ILE A 168 -15.07 31.88 -3.30
C ILE A 168 -15.61 31.20 -2.03
N GLU A 169 -16.24 30.04 -2.20
CA GLU A 169 -16.84 29.27 -1.12
C GLU A 169 -15.80 28.74 -0.14
N ASP A 170 -16.07 28.95 1.14
CA ASP A 170 -15.21 28.45 2.21
C ASP A 170 -15.32 26.92 2.36
N PHE A 171 -14.36 26.35 3.10
CA PHE A 171 -14.28 24.91 3.31
C PHE A 171 -15.57 24.35 3.95
N LYS A 172 -16.19 25.10 4.87
CA LYS A 172 -17.38 24.67 5.61
C LYS A 172 -18.61 24.57 4.70
N THR A 173 -18.77 25.50 3.77
CA THR A 173 -19.89 25.54 2.81
C THR A 173 -19.82 24.37 1.84
N ILE A 174 -18.64 24.13 1.26
CA ILE A 174 -18.45 23.03 0.31
C ILE A 174 -18.58 21.67 1.00
N MET A 175 -18.09 21.57 2.23
CA MET A 175 -18.31 20.40 3.07
C MET A 175 -19.80 20.07 3.26
N ALA A 176 -20.61 21.08 3.56
CA ALA A 176 -22.05 20.89 3.70
C ALA A 176 -22.70 20.44 2.38
N ASN A 177 -22.26 20.99 1.25
CA ASN A 177 -22.77 20.62 -0.08
C ASN A 177 -22.40 19.19 -0.47
N LEU A 178 -21.16 18.76 -0.23
CA LEU A 178 -20.71 17.40 -0.49
C LEU A 178 -21.47 16.38 0.37
N LYS A 179 -21.68 16.68 1.65
CA LYS A 179 -22.49 15.83 2.55
C LYS A 179 -23.94 15.71 2.11
N LYS A 180 -24.57 16.84 1.78
CA LYS A 180 -25.96 16.85 1.26
C LYS A 180 -26.09 16.02 -0.03
N ALA A 181 -25.06 16.00 -0.86
CA ALA A 181 -25.03 15.25 -2.10
C ALA A 181 -24.64 13.76 -1.92
N GLY A 182 -24.42 13.29 -0.68
CA GLY A 182 -23.95 11.92 -0.40
C GLY A 182 -22.55 11.64 -0.94
N MET A 183 -21.71 12.67 -1.08
CA MET A 183 -20.37 12.58 -1.66
C MET A 183 -19.25 12.67 -0.63
N ALA A 184 -19.56 13.03 0.63
CA ALA A 184 -18.63 13.10 1.75
C ALA A 184 -19.31 12.76 3.07
#